data_AF-A0A822GVL4-F1
#
_entry.id   AF-A0A822GVL4-F1
#
_cell.length_a   1.000
_cell.length_b   1.000
_cell.length_c   1.000
_cell.angle_alpha   90.00
_cell.angle_beta   90.00
_cell.angle_gamma   90.00
#
_symmetry.space_group_name_H-M   'P 1'
#
loop_
_entity.id
_entity.type
_entity.pdbx_description
1 polymer ?
#
loop_
_entity_poly.entity_id
_entity_poly.type
_entity_poly.pdbx_seq_one_letter_code
_entity_poly.pdbx_strand_id
1 'polypeptide(L)'
;GTWVEQFKEHLTNENADFHEADGKISKIKLMHQKEKFNYAENEDLNVQIAHLSYKSDISDVQFVFTVILPKQGISLDEVERKLTSQPNLMQQVLSDENTTIKELLLYIPKFKMEAKFELNDVLVQLGMTNAFDGNKADFTGMVSEQDDKNGLYISKVEEL
;
A
#
# COMPACT_ATOMS: atom_id res chain seq x y z
N GLY A 1 9.97 6.77 5.93
CA GLY A 1 11.23 5.99 5.96
C GLY A 1 12.30 6.70 5.16
N THR A 2 13.54 6.26 5.28
CA THR A 2 14.69 6.83 4.56
C THR A 2 15.09 5.88 3.43
N TRP A 3 15.05 6.30 2.17
CA TRP A 3 15.49 5.45 1.05
C TRP A 3 16.95 5.01 1.22
N VAL A 4 17.27 3.78 0.80
CA VAL A 4 18.67 3.36 0.62
C VAL A 4 19.31 4.29 -0.41
N GLU A 5 18.71 4.36 -1.59
CA GLU A 5 19.10 5.27 -2.68
C GLU A 5 18.24 6.53 -2.66
N GLN A 6 18.78 7.59 -2.02
CA GLN A 6 18.05 8.83 -1.81
C GLN A 6 18.00 9.72 -3.04
N PHE A 7 16.79 10.18 -3.37
CA PHE A 7 16.58 11.24 -4.35
C PHE A 7 17.23 12.55 -3.89
N LYS A 8 17.98 13.19 -4.77
CA LYS A 8 18.56 14.52 -4.53
C LYS A 8 17.46 15.56 -4.61
N GLU A 9 17.20 16.28 -3.52
CA GLU A 9 16.08 17.23 -3.45
C GLU A 9 16.12 18.30 -4.54
N HIS A 10 17.30 18.84 -4.86
CA HIS A 10 17.48 19.87 -5.91
C HIS A 10 17.23 19.35 -7.33
N LEU A 11 17.12 18.04 -7.54
CA LEU A 11 16.71 17.45 -8.83
C LEU A 11 15.18 17.27 -8.91
N THR A 12 14.43 17.52 -7.84
CA THR A 12 12.96 17.42 -7.90
C THR A 12 12.42 18.41 -8.93
N ASN A 13 11.63 17.93 -9.88
CA ASN A 13 10.86 18.81 -10.76
C ASN A 13 9.66 19.33 -9.97
N GLU A 14 9.58 20.64 -9.76
CA GLU A 14 8.53 21.27 -8.96
C GLU A 14 7.18 21.39 -9.70
N ASN A 15 7.13 21.15 -11.01
CA ASN A 15 5.96 21.43 -11.86
C ASN A 15 5.79 20.41 -13.01
N ALA A 16 5.85 19.12 -12.68
CA ALA A 16 5.67 18.04 -13.65
C ALA A 16 4.19 17.70 -13.87
N ASP A 17 3.85 17.23 -15.07
CA ASP A 17 2.50 16.70 -15.36
C ASP A 17 2.30 15.31 -14.74
N PHE A 18 1.15 15.11 -14.11
CA PHE A 18 0.68 13.83 -13.62
C PHE A 18 -0.74 13.58 -14.13
N HIS A 19 -0.95 12.42 -14.72
CA HIS A 19 -2.23 12.00 -15.28
C HIS A 19 -3.01 11.25 -14.19
N GLU A 20 -4.10 11.83 -13.73
CA GLU A 20 -5.01 11.23 -12.76
C GLU A 20 -5.89 10.16 -13.42
N ALA A 21 -6.49 9.28 -12.61
CA ALA A 21 -7.32 8.17 -13.09
C ALA A 21 -8.56 8.62 -13.88
N ASP A 22 -9.08 9.81 -13.59
CA ASP A 22 -10.22 10.43 -14.28
C ASP A 22 -9.81 11.16 -15.58
N GLY A 23 -8.53 11.13 -15.95
CA GLY A 23 -7.97 11.79 -17.13
C GLY A 23 -7.55 13.24 -16.91
N LYS A 24 -7.76 13.80 -15.72
CA LYS A 24 -7.28 15.14 -15.37
C LYS A 24 -5.75 15.17 -15.31
N ILE A 25 -5.17 16.30 -15.70
CA ILE A 25 -3.73 16.54 -15.56
C ILE A 25 -3.51 17.52 -14.41
N SER A 26 -2.70 17.11 -13.44
CA SER A 26 -2.27 17.95 -12.33
C SER A 26 -0.78 18.24 -12.39
N LYS A 27 -0.39 19.39 -11.86
CA LYS A 27 1.01 19.76 -11.67
C LYS A 27 1.49 19.32 -10.30
N ILE A 28 2.55 18.52 -10.26
CA ILE A 28 3.07 17.93 -9.03
C ILE A 28 4.59 18.10 -8.91
N LYS A 29 5.09 17.89 -7.69
CA LYS A 29 6.51 17.67 -7.44
C LYS A 29 6.87 16.22 -7.82
N LEU A 30 7.79 16.06 -8.75
CA LEU A 30 8.21 14.75 -9.27
C LEU A 30 9.71 14.56 -9.01
N MET A 31 10.03 13.63 -8.12
CA MET A 31 11.41 13.24 -7.85
C MET A 31 11.90 12.33 -8.97
N HIS A 32 13.19 12.40 -9.29
CA HIS A 32 13.79 11.48 -10.25
C HIS A 32 15.24 11.14 -9.91
N GLN A 33 15.67 9.95 -10.31
CA GLN A 33 17.07 9.54 -10.25
C GLN A 33 17.35 8.42 -11.25
N LYS A 34 18.62 8.26 -11.61
CA LYS A 34 19.10 7.12 -12.39
C LYS A 34 19.90 6.21 -11.48
N GLU A 35 19.38 5.02 -11.19
CA GLU A 35 20.02 4.05 -10.29
C GLU A 35 19.52 2.64 -10.58
N LYS A 36 20.14 1.62 -9.96
CA LYS A 36 19.71 0.23 -10.05
C LYS A 36 18.59 -0.09 -9.06
N PHE A 37 17.53 -0.72 -9.56
CA PHE A 37 16.39 -1.18 -8.77
C PHE A 37 16.03 -2.62 -9.15
N ASN A 38 15.41 -3.32 -8.21
CA ASN A 38 14.67 -4.54 -8.50
C ASN A 38 13.46 -4.17 -9.37
N TYR A 39 13.39 -4.74 -10.58
CA TYR A 39 12.42 -4.42 -11.60
C TYR A 39 11.83 -5.68 -12.23
N ALA A 40 10.53 -5.65 -12.50
CA ALA A 40 9.83 -6.66 -13.27
C ALA A 40 8.77 -6.04 -14.18
N GLU A 41 8.36 -6.79 -15.20
CA GLU A 41 7.13 -6.53 -15.93
C GLU A 41 6.24 -7.75 -15.77
N ASN A 42 4.95 -7.53 -15.54
CA ASN A 42 3.96 -8.59 -15.49
C ASN A 42 3.00 -8.39 -16.65
N GLU A 43 3.05 -9.29 -17.62
CA GLU A 43 2.25 -9.20 -18.85
C GLU A 43 0.76 -9.54 -18.62
N ASP A 44 0.43 -10.36 -17.62
CA ASP A 44 -0.97 -10.69 -17.29
C ASP A 44 -1.71 -9.46 -16.72
N LEU A 45 -1.00 -8.68 -15.91
CA LEU A 45 -1.45 -7.41 -15.36
C LEU A 45 -1.24 -6.22 -16.29
N ASN A 46 -0.36 -6.33 -17.29
CA ASN A 46 0.14 -5.22 -18.09
C ASN A 46 0.70 -4.08 -17.22
N VAL A 47 1.59 -4.41 -16.28
CA VAL A 47 2.20 -3.44 -15.34
C VAL A 47 3.72 -3.51 -15.38
N GLN A 48 4.35 -2.41 -15.01
CA GLN A 48 5.75 -2.31 -14.63
C GLN A 48 5.84 -2.28 -13.10
N ILE A 49 6.81 -3.00 -12.53
CA ILE A 49 7.00 -3.12 -11.08
C ILE A 49 8.41 -2.68 -10.73
N ALA A 50 8.54 -1.82 -9.72
CA ALA A 50 9.83 -1.41 -9.18
C ALA A 50 9.82 -1.45 -7.65
N HIS A 51 10.85 -2.03 -7.06
CA HIS A 51 11.03 -2.10 -5.61
C HIS A 51 12.11 -1.13 -5.14
N LEU A 52 11.75 -0.27 -4.18
CA LEU A 52 12.64 0.70 -3.57
C LEU A 52 12.82 0.34 -2.09
N SER A 53 14.04 -0.02 -1.71
CA SER A 53 14.35 -0.37 -0.32
C SER A 53 14.53 0.87 0.55
N TYR A 54 14.04 0.81 1.78
CA TYR A 54 14.38 1.74 2.84
C TYR A 54 15.57 1.24 3.66
N LYS A 55 16.33 2.17 4.22
CA LYS A 55 17.30 1.88 5.29
C LYS A 55 16.54 1.33 6.50
N SER A 56 17.11 0.31 7.12
CA SER A 56 16.61 -0.30 8.34
C SER A 56 17.76 -0.44 9.33
N ASP A 57 17.52 -0.05 10.58
CA ASP A 57 18.48 -0.21 11.68
C ASP A 57 18.27 -1.54 12.42
N ILE A 58 17.24 -2.31 12.05
CA ILE A 58 16.94 -3.64 12.62
C ILE A 58 17.55 -4.68 11.69
N SER A 59 18.44 -5.54 12.21
CA SER A 59 19.02 -6.62 11.40
C SER A 59 17.91 -7.52 10.86
N ASP A 60 18.08 -7.98 9.62
CA ASP A 60 17.19 -8.95 8.98
C ASP A 60 15.76 -8.45 8.67
N VAL A 61 15.46 -7.18 8.90
CA VAL A 61 14.20 -6.54 8.47
C VAL A 61 14.48 -5.58 7.32
N GLN A 62 13.88 -5.83 6.16
CA GLN A 62 13.87 -4.89 5.04
C GLN A 62 12.47 -4.33 4.82
N PHE A 63 12.38 -3.01 4.73
CA PHE A 63 11.17 -2.34 4.28
C PHE A 63 11.33 -1.98 2.81
N VAL A 64 10.36 -2.37 2.00
CA VAL A 64 10.35 -2.12 0.56
C VAL A 64 9.10 -1.36 0.19
N PHE A 65 9.26 -0.34 -0.65
CA PHE A 65 8.16 0.32 -1.33
C PHE A 65 8.05 -0.23 -2.75
N THR A 66 6.95 -0.92 -3.02
CA THR A 66 6.65 -1.48 -4.34
C THR A 66 5.79 -0.52 -5.13
N VAL A 67 6.30 -0.07 -6.26
CA VAL A 67 5.54 0.70 -7.26
C VAL A 67 5.00 -0.28 -8.29
N ILE A 68 3.67 -0.28 -8.48
CA ILE A 68 2.99 -1.00 -9.56
C ILE A 68 2.41 0.05 -10.49
N LEU A 69 2.99 0.17 -11.68
CA LEU A 69 2.61 1.17 -12.68
C LEU A 69 1.93 0.48 -13.86
N PRO A 70 0.62 0.71 -14.09
CA PRO A 70 -0.05 0.21 -15.30
C PRO A 70 0.62 0.74 -16.57
N LYS A 71 0.79 -0.14 -17.57
CA LYS A 71 1.18 0.27 -18.93
C LYS A 71 0.10 1.18 -19.51
N GLN A 72 0.48 2.00 -20.49
CA GLN A 72 -0.44 2.97 -21.10
C GLN A 72 -1.72 2.30 -21.62
N GLY A 73 -2.87 2.88 -21.28
CA GLY A 73 -4.19 2.37 -21.68
C GLY A 73 -4.81 1.36 -20.72
N ILE A 74 -4.09 0.94 -19.67
CA ILE A 74 -4.62 0.08 -18.61
C ILE A 74 -5.12 0.94 -17.45
N SER A 75 -6.35 0.69 -16.99
CA SER A 75 -6.92 1.42 -15.85
C SER A 75 -6.47 0.81 -14.52
N LEU A 76 -6.38 1.65 -13.48
CA LEU A 76 -6.06 1.19 -12.13
C LEU A 76 -7.08 0.16 -11.63
N ASP A 77 -8.38 0.40 -11.86
CA ASP A 77 -9.45 -0.53 -11.49
C ASP A 77 -9.27 -1.94 -12.09
N GLU A 78 -8.74 -2.05 -13.32
CA GLU A 78 -8.47 -3.35 -13.93
C GLU A 78 -7.35 -4.07 -13.18
N VAL A 79 -6.27 -3.36 -12.87
CA VAL A 79 -5.12 -3.91 -12.13
C VAL A 79 -5.54 -4.33 -10.73
N GLU A 80 -6.30 -3.51 -10.00
CA GLU A 80 -6.80 -3.81 -8.65
C GLU A 80 -7.71 -5.03 -8.64
N ARG A 81 -8.64 -5.14 -9.60
CA ARG A 81 -9.51 -6.32 -9.73
C ARG A 81 -8.71 -7.60 -9.99
N LYS A 82 -7.70 -7.55 -10.85
CA LYS A 82 -6.84 -8.72 -11.12
C LYS A 82 -6.01 -9.09 -9.89
N LEU A 83 -5.39 -8.10 -9.23
CA LEU A 83 -4.59 -8.30 -8.02
C LEU A 83 -5.39 -8.95 -6.88
N THR A 84 -6.67 -8.61 -6.74
CA THR A 84 -7.54 -9.13 -5.67
C THR A 84 -8.21 -10.45 -6.02
N SER A 85 -8.57 -10.68 -7.28
CA SER A 85 -9.31 -11.89 -7.70
C SER A 85 -8.42 -13.08 -8.06
N GLN A 86 -7.16 -12.84 -8.44
CA GLN A 86 -6.24 -13.92 -8.83
C GLN A 86 -5.35 -14.36 -7.66
N PRO A 87 -5.31 -15.67 -7.36
CA PRO A 87 -4.48 -16.17 -6.28
C PRO A 87 -3.00 -15.94 -6.58
N ASN A 88 -2.22 -15.63 -5.53
CA ASN A 88 -0.77 -15.49 -5.54
C ASN A 88 -0.20 -14.31 -6.34
N LEU A 89 -1.01 -13.58 -7.12
CA LEU A 89 -0.52 -12.47 -7.94
C LEU A 89 0.08 -11.35 -7.10
N MET A 90 -0.56 -11.01 -5.97
CA MET A 90 0.00 -10.05 -5.01
C MET A 90 1.35 -10.52 -4.45
N GLN A 91 1.49 -11.81 -4.12
CA GLN A 91 2.77 -12.36 -3.64
C GLN A 91 3.85 -12.32 -4.72
N GLN A 92 3.47 -12.58 -5.98
CA GLN A 92 4.40 -12.51 -7.10
C GLN A 92 4.93 -11.09 -7.30
N VAL A 93 4.04 -10.11 -7.27
CA VAL A 93 4.37 -8.69 -7.44
C VAL A 93 5.23 -8.16 -6.28
N LEU A 94 5.01 -8.63 -5.05
CA LEU A 94 5.75 -8.17 -3.88
C LEU A 94 7.11 -8.89 -3.68
N SER A 95 7.37 -10.00 -4.38
CA SER A 95 8.58 -10.78 -4.19
C SER A 95 9.73 -10.27 -5.05
N ASP A 96 10.87 -9.95 -4.40
CA ASP A 96 12.12 -9.61 -5.08
C ASP A 96 12.64 -10.76 -5.96
N GLU A 97 12.31 -12.02 -5.64
CA GLU A 97 12.75 -13.19 -6.42
C GLU A 97 12.17 -13.20 -7.85
N ASN A 98 11.04 -12.53 -8.07
CA ASN A 98 10.41 -12.38 -9.38
C ASN A 98 10.89 -11.12 -10.12
N THR A 99 11.92 -10.46 -9.61
CA THR A 99 12.48 -9.24 -10.20
C THR A 99 13.92 -9.46 -10.67
N THR A 100 14.41 -8.50 -11.46
CA THR A 100 15.81 -8.43 -11.86
C THR A 100 16.36 -7.04 -11.57
N ILE A 101 17.63 -6.97 -11.16
CA ILE A 101 18.29 -5.68 -10.94
C ILE A 101 18.54 -5.01 -12.29
N LYS A 102 17.94 -3.84 -12.50
CA LYS A 102 18.04 -3.06 -13.73
C LYS A 102 18.33 -1.60 -13.42
N GLU A 103 19.19 -0.97 -14.21
CA GLU A 103 19.38 0.48 -14.15
C GLU A 103 18.17 1.18 -14.78
N LEU A 104 17.48 2.01 -14.00
CA LEU A 104 16.27 2.72 -14.42
C LEU A 104 16.48 4.23 -14.23
N LEU A 105 15.90 5.02 -15.14
CA LEU A 105 15.59 6.42 -14.86
C LEU A 105 14.20 6.47 -14.24
N LEU A 106 14.15 6.44 -12.91
CA LEU A 106 12.92 6.35 -12.14
C LEU A 106 12.36 7.75 -11.86
N TYR A 107 11.06 7.93 -12.09
CA TYR A 107 10.30 9.12 -11.72
C TYR A 107 9.22 8.72 -10.72
N ILE A 108 9.12 9.43 -9.59
CA ILE A 108 8.14 9.15 -8.56
C ILE A 108 7.57 10.46 -7.98
N PRO A 109 6.24 10.58 -7.80
CA PRO A 109 5.65 11.72 -7.12
C PRO A 109 6.23 11.92 -5.72
N LYS A 110 6.51 13.16 -5.32
CA LYS A 110 6.74 13.52 -3.91
C LYS A 110 5.38 13.74 -3.28
N PHE A 111 4.90 12.77 -2.50
CA PHE A 111 3.59 12.86 -1.86
C PHE A 111 3.66 12.66 -0.35
N LYS A 112 2.61 13.11 0.33
CA LYS A 112 2.29 12.78 1.72
C LYS A 112 0.85 12.30 1.71
N MET A 113 0.61 11.12 2.26
CA MET A 113 -0.73 10.56 2.42
C MET A 113 -1.06 10.53 3.91
N GLU A 114 -2.19 11.11 4.27
CA GLU A 114 -2.80 10.99 5.59
C GLU A 114 -4.22 10.48 5.35
N ALA A 115 -4.55 9.34 5.92
CA ALA A 115 -5.86 8.73 5.77
C ALA A 115 -6.35 8.31 7.16
N LYS A 116 -7.64 8.46 7.39
CA LYS A 116 -8.31 7.96 8.59
C LYS A 116 -9.43 7.05 8.14
N PHE A 117 -9.44 5.83 8.65
CA PHE A 117 -10.44 4.84 8.29
C PHE A 117 -11.22 4.42 9.53
N GLU A 118 -12.55 4.46 9.45
CA GLU A 118 -13.41 3.76 10.39
C GLU A 118 -13.63 2.35 9.85
N LEU A 119 -13.12 1.35 10.56
CA LEU A 119 -13.03 -0.03 10.07
C LEU A 119 -14.25 -0.89 10.45
N ASN A 120 -15.18 -0.36 11.24
CA ASN A 120 -16.36 -1.09 11.73
C ASN A 120 -17.08 -1.83 10.60
N ASP A 121 -17.55 -1.10 9.58
CA ASP A 121 -18.33 -1.67 8.48
C ASP A 121 -17.52 -2.67 7.65
N VAL A 122 -16.24 -2.38 7.43
CA VAL A 122 -15.33 -3.27 6.69
C VAL A 122 -15.19 -4.59 7.43
N LEU A 123 -14.92 -4.55 8.74
CA LEU A 123 -14.75 -5.75 9.55
C LEU A 123 -16.05 -6.55 9.69
N VAL A 124 -17.20 -5.88 9.77
CA VAL A 124 -18.52 -6.52 9.71
C VAL A 124 -18.71 -7.25 8.39
N GLN A 125 -18.40 -6.62 7.25
CA GLN A 125 -18.48 -7.26 5.93
C GLN A 125 -17.52 -8.43 5.76
N LEU A 126 -16.35 -8.38 6.42
CA LEU A 126 -15.39 -9.49 6.48
C LEU A 126 -15.80 -10.62 7.45
N GLY A 127 -16.94 -10.48 8.13
CA GLY A 127 -17.54 -11.53 8.96
C GLY A 127 -17.45 -11.31 10.46
N MET A 128 -16.79 -10.24 10.92
CA MET A 128 -16.65 -9.91 12.34
C MET A 128 -17.93 -9.25 12.91
N THR A 129 -19.09 -9.84 12.68
CA THR A 129 -20.41 -9.23 12.97
C THR A 129 -20.74 -9.17 14.46
N ASN A 130 -20.51 -10.27 15.21
CA ASN A 130 -20.88 -10.36 16.63
C ASN A 130 -20.09 -9.38 17.51
N ALA A 131 -18.84 -9.08 17.14
CA ALA A 131 -17.95 -8.20 17.91
C ALA A 131 -18.53 -6.78 18.09
N PHE A 132 -19.39 -6.32 17.17
CA PHE A 132 -19.99 -4.98 17.20
C PHE A 132 -21.45 -4.97 17.66
N ASP A 133 -22.03 -6.13 18.02
CA ASP A 133 -23.42 -6.24 18.47
C ASP A 133 -23.44 -6.43 19.99
N GLY A 134 -23.92 -5.43 20.73
CA GLY A 134 -24.00 -5.46 22.19
C GLY A 134 -24.81 -6.62 22.79
N ASN A 135 -25.62 -7.33 21.99
CA ASN A 135 -26.38 -8.50 22.45
C ASN A 135 -25.70 -9.84 22.10
N LYS A 136 -24.68 -9.84 21.23
CA LYS A 136 -24.01 -11.05 20.74
C LYS A 136 -22.52 -11.08 21.02
N ALA A 137 -21.91 -9.92 21.26
CA ALA A 137 -20.51 -9.80 21.59
C ALA A 137 -20.21 -10.55 22.90
N ASP A 138 -19.15 -11.34 22.89
CA ASP A 138 -18.62 -12.00 24.07
C ASP A 138 -17.13 -11.63 24.21
N PHE A 139 -16.88 -10.60 25.03
CA PHE A 139 -15.54 -10.17 25.41
C PHE A 139 -15.25 -10.48 26.88
N THR A 140 -15.94 -11.46 27.47
CA THR A 140 -15.78 -11.80 28.89
C THR A 140 -14.35 -12.23 29.25
N GLY A 141 -13.58 -12.73 28.28
CA GLY A 141 -12.15 -13.06 28.45
C GLY A 141 -11.21 -11.85 28.54
N MET A 142 -11.69 -10.63 28.27
CA MET A 142 -10.89 -9.40 28.34
C MET A 142 -11.07 -8.63 29.66
N VAL A 143 -12.00 -9.05 30.52
CA VAL A 143 -12.34 -8.38 31.79
C VAL A 143 -12.13 -9.27 33.00
N SER A 144 -11.83 -8.66 34.14
CA SER A 144 -11.58 -9.39 35.37
C SER A 144 -12.88 -9.95 35.96
N GLU A 145 -12.79 -10.91 36.88
CA GLU A 145 -13.99 -11.48 37.54
C GLU A 145 -14.78 -10.48 38.39
N GLN A 146 -14.17 -9.33 38.71
CA GLN A 146 -14.77 -8.28 39.54
C GLN A 146 -15.55 -7.24 38.73
N ASP A 147 -15.43 -7.25 37.41
CA ASP A 147 -16.08 -6.29 36.50
C ASP A 147 -17.46 -6.80 36.05
N ASP A 148 -18.37 -5.87 35.73
CA ASP A 148 -19.63 -6.24 35.06
C ASP A 148 -19.32 -6.78 33.66
N LYS A 149 -19.57 -8.07 33.47
CA LYS A 149 -19.24 -8.81 32.25
C LYS A 149 -20.27 -8.60 31.14
N ASN A 150 -21.37 -7.92 31.41
CA ASN A 150 -22.49 -7.83 30.48
C ASN A 150 -22.39 -6.59 29.58
N GLY A 151 -22.74 -6.76 28.31
CA GLY A 151 -22.93 -5.65 27.37
C GLY A 151 -21.65 -5.01 26.84
N LEU A 152 -20.51 -5.69 26.94
CA LEU A 152 -19.25 -5.27 26.31
C LEU A 152 -19.26 -5.65 24.83
N TYR A 153 -19.00 -4.66 23.97
CA TYR A 153 -18.86 -4.84 22.53
C TYR A 153 -17.89 -3.80 21.97
N ILE A 154 -17.38 -4.04 20.76
CA ILE A 154 -16.57 -3.07 20.04
C ILE A 154 -17.53 -2.01 19.48
N SER A 155 -17.44 -0.79 20.00
CA SER A 155 -18.19 0.35 19.47
C SER A 155 -17.51 0.97 18.26
N LYS A 156 -16.17 1.00 18.25
CA LYS A 156 -15.39 1.66 17.20
C LYS A 156 -14.01 1.05 17.00
N VAL A 157 -13.60 0.94 15.74
CA VAL A 157 -12.23 0.66 15.32
C VAL A 157 -11.82 1.74 14.33
N GLU A 158 -10.76 2.49 14.66
CA GLU A 158 -10.18 3.50 13.79
C GLU A 158 -8.74 3.14 13.45
N GLU A 159 -8.38 3.32 12.18
CA GLU A 159 -6.98 3.37 11.72
C GLU A 159 -6.61 4.83 11.48
N LEU A 160 -5.55 5.29 12.17
CA LEU A 160 -5.08 6.67 12.22
C LEU A 160 -3.75 6.86 11.50
#